data_AF-A0A9D6NA83-F1
#
_entry.id   AF-A0A9D6NA83-F1
#
_cell.length_a   1.000
_cell.length_b   1.000
_cell.length_c   1.000
_cell.angle_alpha   90.00
_cell.angle_beta   90.00
_cell.angle_gamma   90.00
#
_symmetry.space_group_name_H-M   'P 1'
#
loop_
_entity.id
_entity.type
_entity.pdbx_description
1 polymer ?
#
loop_
_entity_poly.entity_id
_entity_poly.type
_entity_poly.pdbx_seq_one_letter_code
_entity_poly.pdbx_strand_id
1 'polypeptide(L)'
;MNAIRSASATPRVNVITLFDASNLLEAREFPYETLTLEGKVTTTTLSDMMDLLEQAKKELGASYEGTVLTTGAGGRRLFSVRADQAKGVVDSERLTPPAGPEQLNSEELAEYIASHWNPDAINIVHVRGHGHADLDVAGMPTSEFVKGLQGASRRIGGKLGVVLLESCIMANLQALKGMQGCTPVVVASEEVLGTTALPLPRLIADVAEGGGTPQEIAQRMLTVTAVHGKADTLAMIDVDRLGELDRSYQNLAGQLKQETQAGQGDEVRAALKKCDLFPRRWNDYSQKSLRGQLQLRDLGEVAHAVQESHLSEQTRQAAARVEETLGQAVRRITSANYEKVAGFSVKTGDVLPSQPWSWNPLRWLGFID
;
A
#
# COMPACT_ATOMS: atom_id res chain seq x y z
N MET A 1 36.92 -31.20 9.73
CA MET A 1 35.80 -31.25 10.70
C MET A 1 34.64 -30.48 10.11
N ASN A 2 33.70 -31.16 9.45
CA ASN A 2 32.48 -30.55 8.93
C ASN A 2 31.52 -30.40 10.10
N ALA A 3 31.30 -29.16 10.55
CA ALA A 3 30.25 -28.87 11.52
C ALA A 3 28.91 -29.25 10.89
N ILE A 4 28.25 -30.27 11.44
CA ILE A 4 26.88 -30.61 11.13
C ILE A 4 26.05 -29.38 11.53
N ARG A 5 25.64 -28.57 10.55
CA ARG A 5 24.61 -27.55 10.76
C ARG A 5 23.37 -28.32 11.21
N SER A 6 23.02 -28.23 12.50
CA SER A 6 21.72 -28.68 12.96
C SER A 6 20.68 -28.01 12.07
N ALA A 7 19.77 -28.78 11.48
CA ALA A 7 18.67 -28.23 10.70
C ALA A 7 17.97 -27.17 11.57
N SER A 8 18.20 -25.89 11.27
CA SER A 8 17.50 -24.82 11.96
C SER A 8 16.03 -25.01 11.63
N ALA A 9 15.18 -25.09 12.65
CA ALA A 9 13.74 -25.14 12.44
C ALA A 9 13.34 -23.99 11.50
N THR A 10 12.58 -24.31 10.46
CA THR A 10 12.04 -23.31 9.54
C THR A 10 11.31 -22.24 10.35
N PRO A 11 11.63 -20.94 10.16
CA PRO A 11 10.96 -19.89 10.92
C PRO A 11 9.46 -19.90 10.64
N ARG A 12 8.66 -19.69 11.70
CA ARG A 12 7.20 -19.59 11.59
C ARG A 12 6.84 -18.23 11.00
N VAL A 13 5.89 -18.19 10.08
CA VAL A 13 5.35 -16.95 9.50
C VAL A 13 3.90 -16.78 9.97
N ASN A 14 3.61 -15.59 10.50
CA ASN A 14 2.29 -15.17 10.92
C ASN A 14 1.81 -14.02 10.03
N VAL A 15 0.71 -14.21 9.31
CA VAL A 15 0.15 -13.20 8.39
C VAL A 15 -1.20 -12.71 8.91
N ILE A 16 -1.25 -11.44 9.28
CA ILE A 16 -2.47 -10.76 9.77
C ILE A 16 -3.05 -9.95 8.62
N THR A 17 -4.12 -10.44 8.00
CA THR A 17 -4.70 -9.85 6.78
C THR A 17 -5.93 -8.97 7.08
N LEU A 18 -5.92 -7.79 6.48
CA LEU A 18 -7.02 -6.82 6.43
C LEU A 18 -7.53 -6.76 5.00
N PHE A 19 -8.81 -7.05 4.79
CA PHE A 19 -9.40 -7.19 3.47
C PHE A 19 -10.62 -6.29 3.29
N ASP A 20 -10.63 -5.43 2.28
CA ASP A 20 -11.83 -4.65 1.96
C ASP A 20 -12.82 -5.46 1.10
N ALA A 21 -13.98 -5.74 1.69
CA ALA A 21 -15.08 -6.48 1.09
C ALA A 21 -15.84 -5.69 0.01
N SER A 22 -15.57 -4.40 -0.19
CA SER A 22 -16.09 -3.67 -1.37
C SER A 22 -15.62 -4.32 -2.68
N ASN A 23 -14.46 -5.00 -2.68
CA ASN A 23 -14.00 -5.85 -3.79
C ASN A 23 -14.86 -7.10 -4.03
N LEU A 24 -15.84 -7.40 -3.17
CA LEU A 24 -16.74 -8.54 -3.34
C LEU A 24 -17.85 -8.32 -4.37
N LEU A 25 -18.10 -7.07 -4.78
CA LEU A 25 -19.19 -6.73 -5.69
C LEU A 25 -18.82 -6.82 -7.18
N GLU A 26 -17.57 -7.09 -7.54
CA GLU A 26 -17.11 -7.11 -8.95
C GLU A 26 -16.93 -8.50 -9.58
N ALA A 27 -17.17 -9.59 -8.83
CA ALA A 27 -16.96 -10.92 -9.38
C ALA A 27 -18.20 -11.46 -10.13
N ARG A 28 -18.12 -11.46 -11.47
CA ARG A 28 -19.01 -12.23 -12.33
C ARG A 28 -18.64 -13.72 -12.32
N GLU A 29 -19.67 -14.55 -12.35
CA GLU A 29 -19.75 -16.02 -12.25
C GLU A 29 -18.58 -16.82 -12.86
N PHE A 30 -17.95 -17.70 -12.06
CA PHE A 30 -17.13 -18.83 -12.53
C PHE A 30 -17.28 -20.06 -11.61
N PRO A 31 -17.15 -21.30 -12.12
CA PRO A 31 -17.41 -22.52 -11.35
C PRO A 31 -16.13 -23.11 -10.71
N TYR A 32 -16.12 -23.34 -9.40
CA TYR A 32 -15.13 -24.19 -8.70
C TYR A 32 -15.59 -24.63 -7.29
N GLU A 33 -14.88 -25.62 -6.72
CA GLU A 33 -15.24 -26.46 -5.56
C GLU A 33 -15.21 -25.75 -4.19
N THR A 34 -16.16 -26.11 -3.32
CA THR A 34 -16.46 -25.47 -2.02
C THR A 34 -15.52 -25.88 -0.87
N LEU A 35 -15.03 -24.89 -0.11
CA LEU A 35 -14.55 -25.05 1.27
C LEU A 35 -15.54 -24.42 2.25
N THR A 36 -15.88 -25.14 3.32
CA THR A 36 -16.87 -24.68 4.31
C THR A 36 -16.19 -23.90 5.43
N LEU A 37 -16.55 -22.62 5.56
CA LEU A 37 -16.24 -21.76 6.70
C LEU A 37 -17.36 -21.88 7.73
N GLU A 38 -17.04 -22.10 9.01
CA GLU A 38 -18.05 -21.99 10.08
C GLU A 38 -18.52 -20.54 10.18
N GLY A 39 -19.70 -20.29 9.61
CA GLY A 39 -20.25 -18.97 9.32
C GLY A 39 -20.43 -18.78 7.81
N LYS A 40 -21.57 -19.22 7.27
CA LYS A 40 -21.88 -19.22 5.82
C LYS A 40 -21.61 -17.85 5.16
N VAL A 41 -20.75 -17.82 4.13
CA VAL A 41 -20.79 -17.07 2.84
C VAL A 41 -19.48 -17.35 2.06
N THR A 42 -19.55 -17.61 0.74
CA THR A 42 -18.40 -17.52 -0.18
C THR A 42 -18.80 -16.68 -1.41
N THR A 43 -17.96 -15.71 -1.78
CA THR A 43 -18.00 -14.95 -3.05
C THR A 43 -16.66 -15.13 -3.75
N THR A 44 -16.58 -14.97 -5.07
CA THR A 44 -15.40 -15.32 -5.90
C THR A 44 -14.11 -14.59 -5.48
N THR A 45 -14.18 -13.34 -5.04
CA THR A 45 -13.01 -12.58 -4.57
C THR A 45 -12.62 -12.88 -3.11
N LEU A 46 -13.57 -13.32 -2.27
CA LEU A 46 -13.22 -13.94 -0.98
C LEU A 46 -12.60 -15.32 -1.25
N SER A 47 -13.11 -16.08 -2.22
CA SER A 47 -12.56 -17.37 -2.63
C SER A 47 -11.12 -17.23 -3.10
N ASP A 48 -10.79 -16.25 -3.93
CA ASP A 48 -9.40 -16.05 -4.36
C ASP A 48 -8.46 -15.78 -3.17
N MET A 49 -8.88 -14.97 -2.19
CA MET A 49 -8.08 -14.75 -0.98
C MET A 49 -7.98 -16.01 -0.13
N MET A 50 -9.08 -16.74 0.03
CA MET A 50 -9.13 -17.98 0.79
C MET A 50 -8.29 -19.08 0.14
N ASP A 51 -8.32 -19.18 -1.19
CA ASP A 51 -7.50 -20.08 -2.00
C ASP A 51 -6.02 -19.69 -1.89
N LEU A 52 -5.69 -18.39 -1.86
CA LEU A 52 -4.32 -17.92 -1.64
C LEU A 52 -3.81 -18.31 -0.24
N LEU A 53 -4.63 -18.12 0.81
CA LEU A 53 -4.28 -18.47 2.19
C LEU A 53 -4.23 -19.99 2.38
N GLU A 54 -5.10 -20.75 1.71
CA GLU A 54 -5.09 -22.20 1.74
C GLU A 54 -3.92 -22.78 0.95
N GLN A 55 -3.57 -22.21 -0.20
CA GLN A 55 -2.36 -22.57 -0.95
C GLN A 55 -1.12 -22.33 -0.09
N ALA A 56 -1.00 -21.16 0.56
CA ALA A 56 0.10 -20.88 1.48
C ALA A 56 0.16 -21.91 2.63
N LYS A 57 -1.00 -22.26 3.22
CA LYS A 57 -1.08 -23.31 4.24
C LYS A 57 -0.68 -24.69 3.71
N LYS A 58 -1.09 -25.05 2.49
CA LYS A 58 -0.76 -26.33 1.85
C LYS A 58 0.74 -26.45 1.56
N GLU A 59 1.35 -25.35 1.14
CA GLU A 59 2.79 -25.28 0.85
C GLU A 59 3.63 -25.28 2.13
N LEU A 60 3.19 -24.59 3.19
CA LEU A 60 4.00 -24.34 4.40
C LEU A 60 3.65 -25.22 5.60
N GLY A 61 2.53 -25.92 5.57
CA GLY A 61 2.09 -26.83 6.63
C GLY A 61 2.04 -26.14 8.00
N ALA A 62 2.69 -26.74 9.00
CA ALA A 62 2.68 -26.26 10.38
C ALA A 62 3.45 -24.94 10.61
N SER A 63 4.20 -24.47 9.61
CA SER A 63 5.00 -23.24 9.70
C SER A 63 4.20 -21.97 9.39
N TYR A 64 2.93 -22.09 9.00
CA TYR A 64 2.06 -20.99 8.60
C TYR A 64 0.88 -20.79 9.56
N GLU A 65 0.66 -19.53 9.94
CA GLU A 65 -0.51 -19.06 10.68
C GLU A 65 -1.06 -17.80 9.98
N GLY A 66 -2.37 -17.72 9.77
CA GLY A 66 -2.98 -16.60 9.05
C GLY A 66 -4.40 -16.29 9.50
N THR A 67 -4.72 -14.99 9.63
CA THR A 67 -6.03 -14.50 10.08
C THR A 67 -6.55 -13.42 9.13
N VAL A 68 -7.87 -13.35 8.93
CA VAL A 68 -8.50 -12.38 8.01
C VAL A 68 -9.59 -11.57 8.72
N LEU A 69 -9.50 -10.24 8.62
CA LEU A 69 -10.56 -9.29 9.00
C LEU A 69 -11.08 -8.59 7.74
N THR A 70 -12.42 -8.52 7.58
CA THR A 70 -13.02 -7.79 6.46
C THR A 70 -13.57 -6.42 6.83
N THR A 71 -13.36 -5.43 5.96
CA THR A 71 -13.84 -4.03 6.04
C THR A 71 -14.76 -3.69 4.85
N GLY A 72 -15.43 -2.52 4.82
CA GLY A 72 -16.17 -2.04 3.63
C GLY A 72 -17.72 -1.94 3.74
N ALA A 73 -18.35 -1.41 2.68
CA ALA A 73 -19.80 -1.25 2.56
C ALA A 73 -20.49 -2.62 2.51
N GLY A 74 -21.18 -2.99 3.59
CA GLY A 74 -21.72 -4.33 3.79
C GLY A 74 -21.32 -4.96 5.14
N GLY A 75 -20.53 -4.27 5.94
CA GLY A 75 -20.34 -4.62 7.35
C GLY A 75 -19.23 -5.65 7.60
N ARG A 76 -18.83 -5.67 8.88
CA ARG A 76 -17.71 -6.43 9.46
C ARG A 76 -17.97 -7.93 9.44
N ARG A 77 -16.97 -8.72 9.04
CA ARG A 77 -16.91 -10.17 9.31
C ARG A 77 -15.49 -10.56 9.73
N LEU A 78 -15.40 -11.41 10.74
CA LEU A 78 -14.17 -12.10 11.14
C LEU A 78 -14.27 -13.52 10.59
N PHE A 79 -13.29 -13.95 9.80
CA PHE A 79 -13.23 -15.31 9.29
C PHE A 79 -12.05 -16.04 9.94
N SER A 80 -12.32 -17.18 10.59
CA SER A 80 -11.30 -18.12 11.04
C SER A 80 -11.25 -19.32 10.10
N VAL A 81 -10.09 -19.58 9.50
CA VAL A 81 -9.94 -20.68 8.52
C VAL A 81 -9.59 -21.98 9.24
N ARG A 82 -10.54 -22.92 9.29
CA ARG A 82 -10.32 -24.31 9.72
C ARG A 82 -10.67 -25.25 8.57
N ALA A 83 -9.82 -26.24 8.31
CA ALA A 83 -10.08 -27.21 7.25
C ALA A 83 -11.17 -28.19 7.70
N ASP A 84 -12.33 -28.20 7.05
CA ASP A 84 -13.37 -29.21 7.25
C ASP A 84 -13.92 -29.71 5.90
N GLN A 85 -14.33 -30.99 5.85
CA GLN A 85 -14.54 -31.80 4.63
C GLN A 85 -15.97 -31.76 4.04
N ALA A 86 -16.84 -30.84 4.46
CA ALA A 86 -18.24 -30.86 4.02
C ALA A 86 -18.50 -30.07 2.71
N LYS A 87 -19.22 -30.69 1.75
CA LYS A 87 -19.69 -30.09 0.48
C LYS A 87 -21.12 -29.54 0.61
N GLY A 88 -21.38 -28.30 0.19
CA GLY A 88 -22.72 -27.69 0.16
C GLY A 88 -22.85 -26.50 -0.83
N VAL A 89 -24.10 -26.12 -1.15
CA VAL A 89 -24.46 -25.01 -2.08
C VAL A 89 -24.80 -23.73 -1.31
N VAL A 90 -24.37 -22.58 -1.82
CA VAL A 90 -24.52 -21.23 -1.21
C VAL A 90 -25.69 -20.46 -1.85
N ASP A 91 -26.47 -19.76 -1.02
CA ASP A 91 -27.62 -18.93 -1.41
C ASP A 91 -27.27 -17.44 -1.26
N SER A 92 -27.16 -16.70 -2.37
CA SER A 92 -26.66 -15.33 -2.47
C SER A 92 -27.54 -14.26 -1.84
N GLU A 93 -28.87 -14.45 -1.77
CA GLU A 93 -29.79 -13.44 -1.22
C GLU A 93 -29.71 -13.33 0.31
N ARG A 94 -29.19 -14.37 0.98
CA ARG A 94 -28.86 -14.37 2.42
C ARG A 94 -27.48 -13.78 2.74
N LEU A 95 -26.69 -13.45 1.72
CA LEU A 95 -25.31 -12.96 1.85
C LEU A 95 -25.24 -11.44 1.78
N THR A 96 -26.27 -10.79 1.21
CA THR A 96 -26.45 -9.33 1.24
C THR A 96 -26.75 -8.91 2.68
N PRO A 97 -25.82 -8.24 3.36
CA PRO A 97 -26.05 -7.80 4.72
C PRO A 97 -27.12 -6.71 4.75
N PRO A 98 -28.00 -6.67 5.77
CA PRO A 98 -28.66 -5.42 6.10
C PRO A 98 -27.57 -4.38 6.41
N ALA A 99 -27.74 -3.14 5.98
CA ALA A 99 -26.77 -2.06 6.21
C ALA A 99 -26.36 -2.02 7.70
N GLY A 100 -25.16 -2.52 7.99
CA GLY A 100 -24.58 -2.56 9.33
C GLY A 100 -23.82 -1.25 9.61
N PRO A 101 -23.82 -0.73 10.85
CA PRO A 101 -23.66 0.71 11.03
C PRO A 101 -22.22 1.27 11.07
N GLU A 102 -21.15 0.48 11.17
CA GLU A 102 -19.84 1.08 11.49
C GLU A 102 -18.68 0.55 10.63
N GLN A 103 -18.00 1.48 9.96
CA GLN A 103 -16.67 1.27 9.40
C GLN A 103 -15.70 0.87 10.52
N LEU A 104 -14.75 -0.04 10.23
CA LEU A 104 -13.69 -0.40 11.18
C LEU A 104 -12.99 0.88 11.65
N ASN A 105 -12.89 1.08 12.96
CA ASN A 105 -12.17 2.24 13.51
C ASN A 105 -10.73 1.88 13.93
N SER A 106 -9.94 2.89 14.27
CA SER A 106 -8.53 2.73 14.63
C SER A 106 -8.30 1.84 15.86
N GLU A 107 -9.17 1.88 16.86
CA GLU A 107 -9.03 1.09 18.08
C GLU A 107 -9.32 -0.40 17.83
N GLU A 108 -10.35 -0.69 17.02
CA GLU A 108 -10.67 -2.06 16.62
C GLU A 108 -9.58 -2.68 15.76
N LEU A 109 -8.99 -1.89 14.84
CA LEU A 109 -7.84 -2.31 14.05
C LEU A 109 -6.64 -2.62 14.96
N ALA A 110 -6.37 -1.74 15.93
CA ALA A 110 -5.28 -1.91 16.88
C ALA A 110 -5.45 -3.19 17.71
N GLU A 111 -6.66 -3.43 18.21
CA GLU A 111 -6.99 -4.64 18.98
C GLU A 111 -6.86 -5.90 18.13
N TYR A 112 -7.37 -5.88 16.90
CA TYR A 112 -7.29 -7.01 15.99
C TYR A 112 -5.85 -7.43 15.69
N ILE A 113 -4.98 -6.49 15.36
CA ILE A 113 -3.57 -6.80 15.08
C ILE A 113 -2.89 -7.33 16.35
N ALA A 114 -3.11 -6.69 17.51
CA ALA A 114 -2.49 -7.10 18.76
C ALA A 114 -2.94 -8.49 19.23
N SER A 115 -4.22 -8.86 19.06
CA SER A 115 -4.74 -10.16 19.49
C SER A 115 -4.27 -11.33 18.63
N HIS A 116 -3.81 -11.06 17.41
CA HIS A 116 -3.27 -12.06 16.48
C HIS A 116 -1.76 -11.97 16.32
N TRP A 117 -1.10 -11.17 17.16
CA TRP A 117 0.35 -11.03 17.14
C TRP A 117 1.04 -12.26 17.72
N ASN A 118 2.07 -12.77 17.03
CA ASN A 118 2.85 -13.91 17.50
C ASN A 118 4.33 -13.50 17.69
N PRO A 119 4.81 -13.29 18.93
CA PRO A 119 6.16 -12.78 19.17
C PRO A 119 7.28 -13.72 18.73
N ASP A 120 6.98 -15.01 18.53
CA ASP A 120 7.95 -16.03 18.12
C ASP A 120 7.94 -16.28 16.59
N ALA A 121 7.16 -15.51 15.84
CA ALA A 121 7.02 -15.64 14.39
C ALA A 121 7.49 -14.39 13.65
N ILE A 122 7.72 -14.56 12.36
CA ILE A 122 7.83 -13.45 11.41
C ILE A 122 6.42 -12.92 11.17
N ASN A 123 6.14 -11.70 11.62
CA ASN A 123 4.81 -11.10 11.48
C ASN A 123 4.74 -10.22 10.22
N ILE A 124 3.72 -10.45 9.40
CA ILE A 124 3.37 -9.61 8.25
C ILE A 124 1.95 -9.10 8.46
N VAL A 125 1.77 -7.78 8.51
CA VAL A 125 0.45 -7.16 8.42
C VAL A 125 0.15 -6.92 6.95
N HIS A 126 -0.75 -7.70 6.38
CA HIS A 126 -1.12 -7.62 4.97
C HIS A 126 -2.43 -6.86 4.83
N VAL A 127 -2.46 -5.87 3.94
CA VAL A 127 -3.66 -5.09 3.64
C VAL A 127 -3.98 -5.27 2.17
N ARG A 128 -5.16 -5.79 1.87
CA ARG A 128 -5.66 -5.97 0.52
C ARG A 128 -6.98 -5.23 0.36
N GLY A 129 -7.02 -4.28 -0.54
CA GLY A 129 -8.20 -3.44 -0.72
C GLY A 129 -7.91 -2.24 -1.60
N HIS A 130 -8.92 -1.38 -1.78
CA HIS A 130 -8.68 -0.10 -2.42
C HIS A 130 -7.66 0.72 -1.63
N GLY A 131 -6.90 1.52 -2.35
CA GLY A 131 -5.96 2.48 -1.78
C GLY A 131 -6.02 3.76 -2.60
N HIS A 132 -6.15 4.89 -1.89
CA HIS A 132 -6.26 6.21 -2.49
C HIS A 132 -5.33 7.18 -1.77
N ALA A 133 -4.09 6.72 -1.54
CA ALA A 133 -3.04 7.48 -0.88
C ALA A 133 -3.43 8.00 0.52
N ASP A 134 -3.48 9.32 0.71
CA ASP A 134 -3.80 9.96 2.00
C ASP A 134 -5.29 9.95 2.34
N LEU A 135 -6.16 9.52 1.41
CA LEU A 135 -7.60 9.51 1.62
C LEU A 135 -8.05 8.27 2.41
N ASP A 136 -7.89 7.09 1.83
CA ASP A 136 -8.32 5.83 2.42
C ASP A 136 -7.47 4.64 1.97
N VAL A 137 -7.50 3.60 2.80
CA VAL A 137 -6.93 2.28 2.53
C VAL A 137 -7.84 1.21 3.12
N ALA A 138 -8.19 0.21 2.30
CA ALA A 138 -9.11 -0.86 2.64
C ALA A 138 -10.43 -0.36 3.28
N GLY A 139 -11.02 0.69 2.70
CA GLY A 139 -12.30 1.24 3.16
C GLY A 139 -12.23 2.02 4.48
N MET A 140 -11.03 2.29 5.01
CA MET A 140 -10.79 3.10 6.20
C MET A 140 -10.03 4.38 5.83
N PRO A 141 -10.36 5.55 6.40
CA PRO A 141 -9.53 6.74 6.25
C PRO A 141 -8.06 6.45 6.59
N THR A 142 -7.11 6.85 5.74
CA THR A 142 -5.70 6.50 5.92
C THR A 142 -5.15 6.97 7.28
N SER A 143 -5.65 8.09 7.79
CA SER A 143 -5.30 8.61 9.12
C SER A 143 -5.77 7.70 10.27
N GLU A 144 -6.96 7.10 10.17
CA GLU A 144 -7.46 6.13 11.15
C GLU A 144 -6.71 4.80 11.03
N PHE A 145 -6.39 4.38 9.80
CA PHE A 145 -5.58 3.18 9.57
C PHE A 145 -4.21 3.30 10.24
N VAL A 146 -3.53 4.43 10.03
CA VAL A 146 -2.24 4.73 10.67
C VAL A 146 -2.37 4.75 12.19
N LYS A 147 -3.41 5.39 12.75
CA LYS A 147 -3.65 5.37 14.21
C LYS A 147 -3.83 3.95 14.73
N GLY A 148 -4.51 3.08 13.98
CA GLY A 148 -4.67 1.67 14.35
C GLY A 148 -3.36 0.90 14.34
N LEU A 149 -2.49 1.10 13.34
CA LEU A 149 -1.14 0.51 13.34
C LEU A 149 -0.30 1.00 14.54
N GLN A 150 -0.35 2.29 14.85
CA GLN A 150 0.32 2.85 16.02
C GLN A 150 -0.24 2.29 17.34
N GLY A 151 -1.57 2.12 17.42
CA GLY A 151 -2.25 1.50 18.54
C GLY A 151 -1.82 0.05 18.74
N ALA A 152 -1.77 -0.73 17.66
CA ALA A 152 -1.29 -2.10 17.67
C ALA A 152 0.15 -2.16 18.17
N SER A 153 1.05 -1.34 17.61
CA SER A 153 2.45 -1.24 18.04
C SER A 153 2.60 -0.96 19.54
N ARG A 154 1.81 -0.03 20.09
CA ARG A 154 1.80 0.24 21.54
C ARG A 154 1.32 -0.97 22.35
N ARG A 155 0.27 -1.65 21.90
CA ARG A 155 -0.32 -2.81 22.59
C ARG A 155 0.62 -4.02 22.60
N ILE A 156 1.36 -4.27 21.52
CA ILE A 156 2.35 -5.35 21.46
C ILE A 156 3.68 -4.98 22.14
N GLY A 157 3.87 -3.71 22.54
CA GLY A 157 5.09 -3.23 23.19
C GLY A 157 6.31 -3.10 22.26
N GLY A 158 6.10 -2.95 20.95
CA GLY A 158 7.18 -2.94 19.96
C GLY A 158 6.73 -2.52 18.56
N LYS A 159 7.66 -2.49 17.61
CA LYS A 159 7.30 -2.24 16.20
C LYS A 159 6.63 -3.46 15.61
N LEU A 160 5.67 -3.22 14.72
CA LEU A 160 5.14 -4.21 13.79
C LEU A 160 6.27 -4.72 12.88
N GLY A 161 6.03 -5.85 12.22
CA GLY A 161 6.99 -6.50 11.33
C GLY A 161 7.01 -5.83 9.97
N VAL A 162 6.67 -6.58 8.92
CA VAL A 162 6.46 -5.98 7.59
C VAL A 162 4.99 -5.57 7.45
N VAL A 163 4.74 -4.36 6.96
CA VAL A 163 3.39 -3.96 6.51
C VAL A 163 3.36 -4.06 4.98
N LEU A 164 2.60 -5.01 4.43
CA LEU A 164 2.41 -5.21 3.00
C LEU A 164 1.08 -4.59 2.57
N LEU A 165 1.15 -3.46 1.86
CA LEU A 165 -0.01 -2.76 1.30
C LEU A 165 -0.24 -3.21 -0.15
N GLU A 166 -1.03 -4.25 -0.34
CA GLU A 166 -1.62 -4.64 -1.62
C GLU A 166 -2.84 -3.75 -1.92
N SER A 167 -2.58 -2.44 -1.91
CA SER A 167 -3.55 -1.38 -2.12
C SER A 167 -2.95 -0.32 -3.03
N CYS A 168 -3.74 0.17 -3.97
CA CYS A 168 -3.30 1.09 -5.02
C CYS A 168 -2.70 2.38 -4.43
N ILE A 169 -1.64 2.90 -5.05
CA ILE A 169 -1.12 4.27 -4.80
C ILE A 169 -0.73 4.53 -3.32
N MET A 170 -0.40 3.49 -2.56
CA MET A 170 -0.03 3.61 -1.15
C MET A 170 1.46 3.93 -0.92
N ALA A 171 2.32 3.79 -1.93
CA ALA A 171 3.71 4.26 -1.86
C ALA A 171 3.78 5.78 -2.06
N ASN A 172 3.30 6.52 -1.07
CA ASN A 172 3.34 7.98 -1.06
C ASN A 172 3.68 8.54 0.33
N LEU A 173 4.32 9.70 0.35
CA LEU A 173 4.83 10.31 1.58
C LEU A 173 3.72 10.64 2.58
N GLN A 174 2.60 11.20 2.10
CA GLN A 174 1.49 11.64 2.96
C GLN A 174 0.83 10.48 3.71
N ALA A 175 0.65 9.33 3.06
CA ALA A 175 0.06 8.14 3.66
C ALA A 175 1.02 7.45 4.64
N LEU A 176 2.30 7.34 4.30
CA LEU A 176 3.23 6.50 5.06
C LEU A 176 3.98 7.23 6.17
N LYS A 177 4.13 8.56 6.13
CA LYS A 177 4.93 9.28 7.14
C LYS A 177 4.40 9.10 8.57
N GLY A 178 3.09 8.92 8.73
CA GLY A 178 2.48 8.68 10.04
C GLY A 178 2.79 7.29 10.61
N MET A 179 3.33 6.37 9.82
CA MET A 179 3.72 5.03 10.29
C MET A 179 5.10 5.00 10.97
N GLN A 180 5.79 6.15 11.04
CA GLN A 180 7.07 6.27 11.74
C GLN A 180 6.96 5.78 13.18
N GLY A 181 7.92 4.93 13.57
CA GLY A 181 7.97 4.36 14.90
C GLY A 181 7.02 3.19 15.15
N CYS A 182 6.04 2.90 14.28
CA CYS A 182 5.15 1.74 14.45
C CYS A 182 5.52 0.54 13.58
N THR A 183 6.18 0.73 12.45
CA THR A 183 6.75 -0.34 11.60
C THR A 183 8.10 0.13 11.06
N PRO A 184 9.11 -0.75 10.91
CA PRO A 184 10.37 -0.39 10.28
C PRO A 184 10.26 -0.31 8.75
N VAL A 185 9.34 -1.08 8.14
CA VAL A 185 9.27 -1.19 6.68
C VAL A 185 7.85 -1.39 6.18
N VAL A 186 7.57 -0.76 5.05
CA VAL A 186 6.33 -0.94 4.29
C VAL A 186 6.69 -1.42 2.88
N VAL A 187 5.91 -2.37 2.36
CA VAL A 187 5.94 -2.73 0.94
C VAL A 187 4.66 -2.20 0.32
N ALA A 188 4.77 -1.31 -0.66
CA ALA A 188 3.61 -0.65 -1.28
C ALA A 188 3.86 -0.31 -2.75
N SER A 189 2.79 0.00 -3.49
CA SER A 189 2.87 0.42 -4.88
C SER A 189 2.55 1.89 -5.04
N GLU A 190 3.24 2.55 -5.97
CA GLU A 190 2.95 3.93 -6.39
C GLU A 190 1.81 3.95 -7.44
N GLU A 191 1.46 2.79 -7.99
CA GLU A 191 0.53 2.62 -9.09
C GLU A 191 -0.73 1.85 -8.67
N VAL A 192 -1.69 1.76 -9.57
CA VAL A 192 -2.82 0.83 -9.46
C VAL A 192 -2.31 -0.61 -9.52
N LEU A 193 -2.69 -1.39 -8.52
CA LEU A 193 -2.44 -2.83 -8.48
C LEU A 193 -3.65 -3.58 -9.03
N GLY A 194 -3.40 -4.51 -9.96
CA GLY A 194 -4.39 -5.50 -10.36
C GLY A 194 -4.58 -6.56 -9.28
N THR A 195 -5.69 -7.29 -9.33
CA THR A 195 -6.03 -8.37 -8.37
C THR A 195 -5.02 -9.51 -8.31
N THR A 196 -4.15 -9.63 -9.31
CA THR A 196 -3.07 -10.63 -9.41
C THR A 196 -1.68 -10.00 -9.42
N ALA A 197 -1.54 -8.76 -8.90
CA ALA A 197 -0.29 -8.02 -8.95
C ALA A 197 0.82 -8.69 -8.13
N LEU A 198 0.48 -9.24 -6.96
CA LEU A 198 1.43 -9.87 -6.05
C LEU A 198 1.27 -11.40 -6.03
N PRO A 199 2.36 -12.18 -6.17
CA PRO A 199 2.33 -13.63 -6.10
C PRO A 199 2.35 -14.11 -4.64
N LEU A 200 1.31 -13.77 -3.86
CA LEU A 200 1.29 -13.88 -2.40
C LEU A 200 1.74 -15.24 -1.82
N PRO A 201 1.31 -16.41 -2.33
CA PRO A 201 1.74 -17.70 -1.77
C PRO A 201 3.25 -17.87 -1.87
N ARG A 202 3.83 -17.49 -3.01
CA ARG A 202 5.29 -17.53 -3.22
C ARG A 202 6.02 -16.51 -2.35
N LEU A 203 5.44 -15.33 -2.13
CA LEU A 203 6.03 -14.33 -1.22
C LEU A 203 6.13 -14.88 0.20
N ILE A 204 5.04 -15.44 0.71
CA ILE A 204 4.99 -16.03 2.06
C ILE A 204 5.95 -17.23 2.15
N ALA A 205 6.01 -18.05 1.11
CA ALA A 205 6.90 -19.21 1.09
C ALA A 205 8.39 -18.83 1.13
N ASP A 206 8.84 -17.87 0.32
CA ASP A 206 10.23 -17.41 0.35
C ASP A 206 10.62 -16.81 1.71
N VAL A 207 9.68 -16.08 2.34
CA VAL A 207 9.87 -15.53 3.69
C VAL A 207 9.99 -16.63 4.74
N ALA A 208 9.17 -17.68 4.66
CA ALA A 208 9.24 -18.82 5.58
C ALA A 208 10.55 -19.61 5.41
N GLU A 209 11.05 -19.77 4.19
CA GLU A 209 12.31 -20.47 3.94
C GLU A 209 13.53 -19.64 4.39
N GLY A 210 13.47 -18.33 4.16
CA GLY A 210 14.61 -17.45 4.31
C GLY A 210 14.77 -16.78 5.66
N GLY A 211 13.65 -16.48 6.31
CA GLY A 211 13.58 -15.61 7.47
C GLY A 211 14.28 -14.25 7.28
N GLY A 212 14.65 -13.65 8.41
CA GLY A 212 15.44 -12.43 8.47
C GLY A 212 14.76 -11.27 9.18
N THR A 213 15.41 -10.12 9.11
CA THR A 213 14.87 -8.83 9.54
C THR A 213 13.72 -8.38 8.64
N PRO A 214 12.84 -7.47 9.09
CA PRO A 214 11.77 -6.94 8.26
C PRO A 214 12.25 -6.38 6.90
N GLN A 215 13.41 -5.72 6.87
CA GLN A 215 14.00 -5.18 5.64
C GLN A 215 14.45 -6.29 4.68
N GLU A 216 15.06 -7.37 5.20
CA GLU A 216 15.44 -8.53 4.39
C GLU A 216 14.20 -9.24 3.82
N ILE A 217 13.15 -9.38 4.63
CA ILE A 217 11.85 -9.93 4.23
C ILE A 217 11.22 -9.10 3.11
N ALA A 218 11.14 -7.78 3.29
CA ALA A 218 10.59 -6.87 2.28
C ALA A 218 11.42 -6.89 0.98
N GLN A 219 12.75 -6.94 1.08
CA GLN A 219 13.62 -7.06 -0.08
C GLN A 219 13.39 -8.38 -0.85
N ARG A 220 13.18 -9.50 -0.16
CA ARG A 220 12.80 -10.78 -0.78
C ARG A 220 11.45 -10.68 -1.47
N MET A 221 10.46 -10.03 -0.84
CA MET A 221 9.15 -9.82 -1.45
C MET A 221 9.27 -9.06 -2.78
N LEU A 222 10.13 -8.04 -2.85
CA LEU A 222 10.46 -7.34 -4.10
C LEU A 222 11.09 -8.30 -5.12
N THR A 223 12.09 -9.09 -4.73
CA THR A 223 12.73 -10.05 -5.65
C THR A 223 11.75 -11.07 -6.24
N VAL A 224 10.92 -11.69 -5.39
CA VAL A 224 9.89 -12.65 -5.83
C VAL A 224 8.87 -11.97 -6.75
N THR A 225 8.43 -10.75 -6.42
CA THR A 225 7.50 -9.99 -7.26
C THR A 225 8.11 -9.62 -8.60
N ALA A 226 9.40 -9.29 -8.67
CA ALA A 226 10.07 -9.00 -9.94
C ALA A 226 10.11 -10.20 -10.89
N VAL A 227 10.15 -11.42 -10.35
CA VAL A 227 10.23 -12.66 -11.15
C VAL A 227 8.84 -13.24 -11.47
N HIS A 228 7.89 -13.12 -10.54
CA HIS A 228 6.61 -13.83 -10.61
C HIS A 228 5.37 -12.93 -10.54
N GLY A 229 5.55 -11.67 -10.17
CA GLY A 229 4.47 -10.71 -10.03
C GLY A 229 4.13 -9.98 -11.32
N LYS A 230 3.08 -9.15 -11.22
CA LYS A 230 2.60 -8.29 -12.30
C LYS A 230 2.48 -6.83 -11.87
N ALA A 231 2.97 -6.49 -10.68
CA ALA A 231 3.01 -5.11 -10.20
C ALA A 231 3.97 -4.29 -11.08
N ASP A 232 3.50 -3.16 -11.58
CA ASP A 232 4.35 -2.25 -12.36
C ASP A 232 5.34 -1.49 -11.49
N THR A 233 4.89 -1.12 -10.30
CA THR A 233 5.71 -0.46 -9.29
C THR A 233 5.47 -1.21 -7.99
N LEU A 234 6.56 -1.60 -7.34
CA LEU A 234 6.52 -2.06 -5.96
C LEU A 234 7.79 -1.58 -5.27
N ALA A 235 7.62 -0.95 -4.13
CA ALA A 235 8.71 -0.39 -3.36
C ALA A 235 8.71 -0.94 -1.94
N MET A 236 9.92 -1.16 -1.44
CA MET A 236 10.24 -1.29 -0.03
C MET A 236 10.61 0.10 0.49
N ILE A 237 9.85 0.59 1.46
CA ILE A 237 10.03 1.89 2.09
C ILE A 237 10.49 1.68 3.53
N ASP A 238 11.71 2.14 3.85
CA ASP A 238 12.23 2.25 5.20
C ASP A 238 11.55 3.44 5.89
N VAL A 239 10.54 3.12 6.71
CA VAL A 239 9.65 4.12 7.30
C VAL A 239 10.40 4.99 8.32
N ASP A 240 11.41 4.44 8.98
CA ASP A 240 12.23 5.18 9.94
C ASP A 240 13.02 6.32 9.28
N ARG A 241 13.28 6.22 7.97
CA ARG A 241 13.98 7.26 7.18
C ARG A 241 13.05 8.32 6.61
N LEU A 242 11.72 8.11 6.65
CA LEU A 242 10.77 9.07 6.09
C LEU A 242 10.80 10.43 6.81
N GLY A 243 11.30 10.51 8.05
CA GLY A 243 11.35 11.78 8.79
C GLY A 243 12.40 12.74 8.24
N GLU A 244 13.49 12.20 7.69
CA GLU A 244 14.48 13.00 6.97
C GLU A 244 13.98 13.37 5.58
N LEU A 245 13.37 12.42 4.86
CA LEU A 245 12.77 12.67 3.55
C LEU A 245 11.67 13.75 3.62
N ASP A 246 10.75 13.69 4.59
CA ASP A 246 9.71 14.71 4.77
C ASP A 246 10.33 16.09 5.04
N ARG A 247 11.34 16.20 5.92
CA ARG A 247 12.01 17.48 6.16
C ARG A 247 12.69 18.04 4.91
N SER A 248 13.37 17.19 4.13
CA SER A 248 13.99 17.59 2.86
C SER A 248 12.93 18.06 1.86
N TYR A 249 11.81 17.34 1.77
CA TYR A 249 10.68 17.69 0.93
C TYR A 249 10.01 19.00 1.37
N GLN A 250 9.75 19.20 2.66
CA GLN A 250 9.20 20.45 3.19
C GLN A 250 10.12 21.64 2.91
N ASN A 251 11.44 21.45 3.00
CA ASN A 251 12.40 22.49 2.62
C ASN A 251 12.27 22.82 1.12
N LEU A 252 12.28 21.82 0.24
CA LEU A 252 12.08 22.02 -1.20
C LEU A 252 10.75 22.73 -1.50
N ALA A 253 9.65 22.30 -0.88
CA ALA A 253 8.34 22.93 -1.00
C ALA A 253 8.38 24.41 -0.59
N GLY A 254 9.07 24.72 0.52
CA GLY A 254 9.31 26.10 0.96
C GLY A 254 10.09 26.93 -0.05
N GLN A 255 11.14 26.37 -0.64
CA GLN A 255 11.94 27.03 -1.69
C GLN A 255 11.08 27.31 -2.94
N LEU A 256 10.34 26.32 -3.44
CA LEU A 256 9.48 26.47 -4.62
C LEU A 256 8.39 27.54 -4.41
N LYS A 257 7.88 27.68 -3.18
CA LYS A 257 6.95 28.75 -2.81
C LYS A 257 7.63 30.13 -2.85
N GLN A 258 8.86 30.24 -2.35
CA GLN A 258 9.64 31.49 -2.41
C GLN A 258 9.95 31.88 -3.86
N GLU A 259 10.35 30.94 -4.71
CA GLU A 259 10.56 31.16 -6.15
C GLU A 259 9.30 31.71 -6.82
N THR A 260 8.15 31.11 -6.51
CA THR A 260 6.85 31.55 -7.03
C THR A 260 6.54 32.99 -6.60
N GLN A 261 6.81 33.33 -5.33
CA GLN A 261 6.64 34.70 -4.80
C GLN A 261 7.63 35.70 -5.40
N ALA A 262 8.81 35.25 -5.81
CA ALA A 262 9.82 36.04 -6.51
C ALA A 262 9.55 36.19 -8.02
N GLY A 263 8.41 35.70 -8.52
CA GLY A 263 8.01 35.82 -9.93
C GLY A 263 8.46 34.65 -10.81
N GLN A 264 9.12 33.62 -10.27
CA GLN A 264 9.56 32.42 -11.01
C GLN A 264 8.47 31.33 -11.10
N GLY A 265 7.19 31.70 -10.93
CA GLY A 265 6.09 30.74 -10.90
C GLY A 265 5.90 29.95 -12.21
N ASP A 266 6.24 30.52 -13.37
CA ASP A 266 6.19 29.81 -14.65
C ASP A 266 7.27 28.73 -14.76
N GLU A 267 8.48 29.00 -14.26
CA GLU A 267 9.58 28.04 -14.25
C GLU A 267 9.28 26.87 -13.30
N VAL A 268 8.77 27.16 -12.09
CA VAL A 268 8.30 26.12 -11.15
C VAL A 268 7.22 25.23 -11.81
N ARG A 269 6.25 25.84 -12.50
CA ARG A 269 5.21 25.10 -13.24
C ARG A 269 5.80 24.28 -14.38
N ALA A 270 6.76 24.82 -15.13
CA ALA A 270 7.40 24.14 -16.23
C ALA A 270 8.16 22.89 -15.74
N ALA A 271 8.91 23.01 -14.64
CA ALA A 271 9.57 21.88 -13.99
C ALA A 271 8.55 20.79 -13.57
N LEU A 272 7.51 21.16 -12.83
CA LEU A 272 6.51 20.18 -12.35
C LEU A 272 5.67 19.57 -13.48
N LYS A 273 5.46 20.27 -14.60
CA LYS A 273 4.77 19.72 -15.78
C LYS A 273 5.55 18.60 -16.47
N LYS A 274 6.88 18.53 -16.30
CA LYS A 274 7.71 17.45 -16.84
C LYS A 274 7.55 16.14 -16.08
N CYS A 275 7.05 16.20 -14.84
CA CYS A 275 6.86 15.03 -14.00
C CYS A 275 5.54 14.35 -14.36
N ASP A 276 5.51 13.04 -14.36
CA ASP A 276 4.26 12.30 -14.49
C ASP A 276 3.44 12.39 -13.21
N LEU A 277 2.12 12.23 -13.38
CA LEU A 277 1.17 12.12 -12.27
C LEU A 277 0.72 10.67 -12.17
N PHE A 278 0.49 10.19 -10.95
CA PHE A 278 -0.06 8.87 -10.68
C PHE A 278 -1.58 8.92 -10.45
N PRO A 279 -2.31 7.87 -10.87
CA PRO A 279 -1.82 6.72 -11.65
C PRO A 279 -1.39 7.10 -13.08
N ARG A 280 -0.34 6.45 -13.61
CA ARG A 280 0.14 6.66 -15.00
C ARG A 280 -0.70 5.86 -15.99
N ARG A 281 -1.07 4.63 -15.63
CA ARG A 281 -1.95 3.80 -16.46
C ARG A 281 -3.34 4.43 -16.56
N TRP A 282 -3.80 4.57 -17.80
CA TRP A 282 -5.03 5.25 -18.18
C TRP A 282 -6.00 4.22 -18.74
N ASN A 283 -6.79 3.60 -17.85
CA ASN A 283 -7.63 2.49 -18.25
C ASN A 283 -9.12 2.84 -18.18
N ASP A 284 -9.50 3.87 -17.41
CA ASP A 284 -10.91 4.27 -17.25
C ASP A 284 -11.09 5.74 -16.78
N TYR A 285 -12.28 6.30 -17.00
CA TYR A 285 -12.71 7.64 -16.59
C TYR A 285 -12.58 7.89 -15.07
N SER A 286 -12.83 6.86 -14.26
CA SER A 286 -12.70 6.89 -12.80
C SER A 286 -11.28 7.30 -12.36
N GLN A 287 -10.25 6.79 -13.04
CA GLN A 287 -8.84 7.08 -12.75
C GLN A 287 -8.45 8.52 -13.08
N LYS A 288 -9.10 9.15 -14.07
CA LYS A 288 -8.85 10.56 -14.42
C LYS A 288 -9.30 11.51 -13.31
N SER A 289 -10.46 11.24 -12.72
CA SER A 289 -10.97 12.01 -11.57
C SER A 289 -10.05 11.85 -10.37
N LEU A 290 -9.65 10.60 -10.07
CA LEU A 290 -8.76 10.28 -8.97
C LEU A 290 -7.39 10.98 -9.12
N ARG A 291 -6.76 10.92 -10.30
CA ARG A 291 -5.48 11.61 -10.58
C ARG A 291 -5.56 13.12 -10.35
N GLY A 292 -6.66 13.74 -10.78
CA GLY A 292 -6.90 15.18 -10.58
C GLY A 292 -7.11 15.56 -9.12
N GLN A 293 -7.76 14.67 -8.35
CA GLN A 293 -7.99 14.84 -6.92
C GLN A 293 -6.73 14.62 -6.08
N LEU A 294 -5.96 13.57 -6.39
CA LEU A 294 -4.78 13.18 -5.62
C LEU A 294 -3.56 14.04 -5.96
N GLN A 295 -3.38 14.43 -7.23
CA GLN A 295 -2.23 15.23 -7.71
C GLN A 295 -0.86 14.70 -7.26
N LEU A 296 -0.74 13.38 -7.25
CA LEU A 296 0.47 12.66 -6.84
C LEU A 296 1.46 12.64 -7.98
N ARG A 297 2.70 13.05 -7.72
CA ARG A 297 3.81 13.00 -8.68
C ARG A 297 4.93 12.13 -8.11
N ASP A 298 5.69 11.51 -8.99
CA ASP A 298 6.91 10.82 -8.61
C ASP A 298 7.87 11.81 -7.92
N LEU A 299 8.29 11.52 -6.69
CA LEU A 299 9.12 12.43 -5.92
C LEU A 299 10.52 12.59 -6.52
N GLY A 300 11.05 11.53 -7.14
CA GLY A 300 12.35 11.57 -7.83
C GLY A 300 12.29 12.42 -9.08
N GLU A 301 11.26 12.27 -9.92
CA GLU A 301 11.09 13.11 -11.11
C GLU A 301 10.89 14.59 -10.75
N VAL A 302 10.16 14.88 -9.66
CA VAL A 302 10.00 16.26 -9.16
C VAL A 302 11.35 16.85 -8.79
N ALA A 303 12.14 16.14 -8.00
CA ALA A 303 13.45 16.61 -7.58
C ALA A 303 14.41 16.76 -8.77
N HIS A 304 14.40 15.81 -9.70
CA HIS A 304 15.23 15.85 -10.91
C HIS A 304 14.86 17.04 -11.81
N ALA A 305 13.56 17.22 -12.10
CA ALA A 305 13.09 18.31 -12.94
C ALA A 305 13.38 19.70 -12.34
N VAL A 306 13.38 19.83 -11.01
CA VAL A 306 13.78 21.06 -10.32
C VAL A 306 15.29 21.28 -10.44
N GLN A 307 16.11 20.24 -10.29
CA GLN A 307 17.57 20.36 -10.47
C GLN A 307 17.96 20.80 -11.89
N GLU A 308 17.24 20.35 -12.91
CA GLU A 308 17.49 20.74 -14.31
C GLU A 308 16.90 22.11 -14.70
N SER A 309 16.19 22.77 -13.79
CA SER A 309 15.52 24.05 -14.06
C SER A 309 16.45 25.26 -13.90
N HIS A 310 15.96 26.42 -14.34
CA HIS A 310 16.63 27.71 -14.15
C HIS A 310 16.32 28.39 -12.80
N LEU A 311 15.74 27.66 -11.85
CA LEU A 311 15.49 28.15 -10.50
C LEU A 311 16.80 28.43 -9.75
N SER A 312 16.70 29.08 -8.58
CA SER A 312 17.87 29.42 -7.79
C SER A 312 18.67 28.19 -7.37
N GLU A 313 19.96 28.42 -7.11
CA GLU A 313 20.87 27.38 -6.64
C GLU A 313 20.40 26.74 -5.34
N GLN A 314 19.81 27.53 -4.43
CA GLN A 314 19.26 27.03 -3.17
C GLN A 314 18.10 26.05 -3.41
N THR A 315 17.21 26.35 -4.35
CA THR A 315 16.10 25.47 -4.74
C THR A 315 16.61 24.17 -5.35
N ARG A 316 17.62 24.24 -6.23
CA ARG A 316 18.24 23.06 -6.82
C ARG A 316 18.94 22.18 -5.78
N GLN A 317 19.64 22.77 -4.81
CA GLN A 317 20.27 22.03 -3.72
C GLN A 317 19.25 21.36 -2.81
N ALA A 318 18.12 22.02 -2.53
CA ALA A 318 17.01 21.42 -1.79
C ALA A 318 16.44 20.20 -2.53
N ALA A 319 16.35 20.26 -3.86
CA ALA A 319 15.92 19.14 -4.68
C ALA A 319 16.95 17.99 -4.69
N ALA A 320 18.24 18.27 -4.82
CA ALA A 320 19.29 17.25 -4.71
C ALA A 320 19.26 16.52 -3.36
N ARG A 321 18.95 17.23 -2.26
CA ARG A 321 18.78 16.63 -0.94
C ARG A 321 17.57 15.70 -0.85
N VAL A 322 16.48 16.01 -1.57
CA VAL A 322 15.32 15.12 -1.69
C VAL A 322 15.72 13.83 -2.39
N GLU A 323 16.42 13.88 -3.52
CA GLU A 323 16.90 12.66 -4.21
C GLU A 323 17.82 11.80 -3.33
N GLU A 324 18.76 12.43 -2.63
CA GLU A 324 19.67 11.75 -1.71
C GLU A 324 18.89 10.98 -0.62
N THR A 325 17.98 11.67 0.07
CA THR A 325 17.19 11.09 1.16
C THR A 325 16.16 10.07 0.66
N LEU A 326 15.65 10.24 -0.56
CA LEU A 326 14.76 9.29 -1.21
C LEU A 326 15.49 7.97 -1.54
N GLY A 327 16.69 8.04 -2.11
CA GLY A 327 17.52 6.86 -2.40
C GLY A 327 17.95 6.10 -1.13
N GLN A 328 17.97 6.77 0.01
CA GLN A 328 18.21 6.15 1.31
C GLN A 328 16.97 5.46 1.89
N ALA A 329 15.77 5.98 1.63
CA ALA A 329 14.52 5.49 2.21
C ALA A 329 13.82 4.43 1.34
N VAL A 330 14.01 4.46 0.02
CA VAL A 330 13.21 3.68 -0.92
C VAL A 330 14.09 2.76 -1.76
N ARG A 331 13.75 1.46 -1.78
CA ARG A 331 14.22 0.49 -2.77
C ARG A 331 13.04 -0.01 -3.56
N ARG A 332 13.20 -0.26 -4.85
CA ARG A 332 12.06 -0.58 -5.71
C ARG A 332 12.37 -1.64 -6.75
N ILE A 333 11.29 -2.17 -7.29
CA ILE A 333 11.25 -2.87 -8.57
C ILE A 333 10.26 -2.11 -9.48
N THR A 334 10.54 -2.09 -10.77
CA THR A 334 9.72 -1.41 -11.76
C THR A 334 9.61 -2.28 -13.01
N SER A 335 8.45 -2.27 -13.67
CA SER A 335 8.35 -2.80 -15.03
C SER A 335 9.05 -1.87 -16.03
N ALA A 336 9.28 -2.33 -17.26
CA ALA A 336 9.99 -1.57 -18.30
C ALA A 336 9.35 -0.19 -18.58
N ASN A 337 8.04 -0.06 -18.40
CA ASN A 337 7.32 1.20 -18.60
C ASN A 337 7.52 2.21 -17.46
N TYR A 338 8.19 1.81 -16.37
CA TYR A 338 8.35 2.59 -15.15
C TYR A 338 9.82 2.68 -14.70
N GLU A 339 10.80 2.39 -15.57
CA GLU A 339 12.23 2.37 -15.18
C GLU A 339 12.72 3.68 -14.54
N LYS A 340 12.11 4.81 -14.90
CA LYS A 340 12.47 6.14 -14.40
C LYS A 340 11.78 6.53 -13.09
N VAL A 341 10.75 5.80 -12.67
CA VAL A 341 10.02 6.16 -11.45
C VAL A 341 10.88 5.83 -10.24
N ALA A 342 10.85 6.67 -9.22
CA ALA A 342 11.53 6.44 -7.95
C ALA A 342 10.75 5.49 -7.03
N GLY A 343 9.51 5.14 -7.38
CA GLY A 343 8.67 4.20 -6.63
C GLY A 343 8.06 4.81 -5.37
N PHE A 344 7.98 6.15 -5.31
CA PHE A 344 7.45 6.87 -4.17
C PHE A 344 6.95 8.25 -4.57
N SER A 345 5.66 8.49 -4.34
CA SER A 345 5.00 9.71 -4.79
C SER A 345 4.79 10.72 -3.67
N VAL A 346 4.50 11.96 -4.08
CA VAL A 346 4.13 13.06 -3.18
C VAL A 346 2.99 13.87 -3.76
N LYS A 347 2.11 14.36 -2.88
CA LYS A 347 1.07 15.32 -3.25
C LYS A 347 1.69 16.68 -3.54
N THR A 348 1.53 17.19 -4.75
CA THR A 348 2.13 18.47 -5.17
C THR A 348 1.18 19.67 -5.12
N GLY A 349 -0.10 19.43 -4.81
CA GLY A 349 -1.12 20.47 -4.70
C GLY A 349 -0.85 21.53 -3.64
N ASP A 350 -0.04 21.22 -2.62
CA ASP A 350 0.30 22.17 -1.54
C ASP A 350 1.47 23.10 -1.91
N VAL A 351 2.27 22.72 -2.92
CA VAL A 351 3.47 23.45 -3.36
C VAL A 351 3.14 24.45 -4.47
N LEU A 352 2.24 24.07 -5.36
CA LEU A 352 1.69 24.97 -6.36
C LEU A 352 0.56 25.76 -5.72
N PRO A 353 0.60 27.10 -5.65
CA PRO A 353 -0.62 27.84 -5.32
C PRO A 353 -1.68 27.41 -6.31
N SER A 354 -2.78 26.86 -5.79
CA SER A 354 -3.94 26.49 -6.59
C SER A 354 -4.26 27.68 -7.47
N GLN A 355 -3.98 27.57 -8.76
CA GLN A 355 -4.35 28.59 -9.70
C GLN A 355 -5.89 28.74 -9.58
N PRO A 356 -6.46 29.96 -9.56
CA PRO A 356 -7.93 30.17 -9.56
C PRO A 356 -8.65 29.59 -10.79
N TRP A 357 -7.88 28.99 -11.69
CA TRP A 357 -8.23 28.26 -12.89
C TRP A 357 -8.32 26.76 -12.62
N SER A 358 -8.39 26.33 -11.35
CA SER A 358 -8.80 24.98 -10.97
C SER A 358 -9.97 24.62 -11.86
N TRP A 359 -9.84 23.52 -12.59
CA TRP A 359 -10.86 22.92 -13.42
C TRP A 359 -12.23 23.06 -12.73
N ASN A 360 -12.99 24.09 -13.08
CA ASN A 360 -14.37 24.20 -12.72
C ASN A 360 -15.10 23.59 -13.91
N PRO A 361 -15.56 22.32 -13.82
CA PRO A 361 -16.24 21.67 -14.94
C PRO A 361 -17.45 22.49 -15.43
N LEU A 362 -17.99 23.38 -14.60
CA LEU A 362 -19.07 24.30 -14.95
C LEU A 362 -18.66 25.43 -15.90
N ARG A 363 -17.39 25.89 -15.87
CA ARG A 363 -16.89 26.93 -16.78
C ARG A 363 -16.71 26.41 -18.21
N TRP A 364 -16.38 25.14 -18.38
CA TRP A 364 -16.31 24.49 -19.70
C TRP A 364 -17.69 24.14 -20.27
N LEU A 365 -18.69 23.99 -19.41
CA LEU A 365 -20.10 23.83 -19.81
C LEU A 365 -20.83 25.17 -20.01
N GLY A 366 -20.14 26.31 -19.86
CA GLY A 366 -20.72 27.64 -20.13
C GLY A 366 -21.74 28.12 -19.09
N PHE A 367 -21.74 27.61 -17.86
CA PHE A 367 -22.77 27.93 -16.86
C PHE A 367 -22.42 29.09 -15.92
N ILE A 368 -21.17 29.57 -15.90
CA ILE A 368 -20.73 30.66 -15.01
C ILE A 368 -19.63 31.46 -15.73
N ASP A 369 -19.89 32.74 -15.99
CA ASP A 369 -18.87 33.72 -16.40
C ASP A 369 -17.94 34.08 -15.23
#